data_AF-A0A3A4TFP6-F1
#
_entry.id   AF-A0A3A4TFP6-F1
#
_cell.length_a   1.000
_cell.length_b   1.000
_cell.length_c   1.000
_cell.angle_alpha   90.00
_cell.angle_beta   90.00
_cell.angle_gamma   90.00
#
_symmetry.space_group_name_H-M   'P 1'
#
loop_
_entity.id
_entity.type
_entity.pdbx_description
1 polymer ?
#
loop_
_entity_poly.entity_id
_entity_poly.type
_entity_poly.pdbx_seq_one_letter_code
_entity_poly.pdbx_strand_id
1 'polypeptide(L)'
;MMCNYKKLFEELLTSRNGIEVDSIHFVSDEIYVKDEREKLSYIGLESYEPIYFSNKELQYPPKMGLKSLSNMRGATICIRNDSKIKQVIFLPKDVAIIGTNLHADSYEELKSLFQLCSLLHELGHVEDMQKSINFSLGDKPTIQLLKAEAYAHAYALNFLNQAGATIARNMLADALYKLNQSNRKFDKNLYQQISVSIGKGRLKKWMKA
;
A
#
# COMPACT_ATOMS: atom_id res chain seq x y z
N MET A 1 4.87 -7.16 -25.07
CA MET A 1 3.44 -7.42 -24.81
C MET A 1 3.01 -6.48 -23.70
N MET A 2 2.01 -5.64 -23.94
CA MET A 2 1.54 -4.67 -22.95
C MET A 2 0.74 -5.42 -21.88
N CYS A 3 1.09 -5.24 -20.60
CA CYS A 3 0.39 -5.89 -19.49
C CYS A 3 -1.03 -5.31 -19.37
N ASN A 4 -2.05 -6.18 -19.27
CA ASN A 4 -3.42 -5.74 -19.02
C ASN A 4 -3.60 -5.52 -17.50
N TYR A 5 -3.44 -4.27 -17.05
CA TYR A 5 -3.48 -3.93 -15.62
C TYR A 5 -4.83 -4.19 -14.98
N LYS A 6 -5.93 -3.99 -15.71
CA LYS A 6 -7.28 -4.30 -15.20
C LYS A 6 -7.42 -5.78 -14.90
N LYS A 7 -7.05 -6.64 -15.85
CA LYS A 7 -7.08 -8.10 -15.66
C LYS A 7 -6.17 -8.53 -14.50
N LEU A 8 -4.93 -8.03 -14.46
CA LEU A 8 -3.99 -8.35 -13.38
C LEU A 8 -4.51 -7.89 -12.01
N PHE A 9 -5.18 -6.74 -11.95
CA PHE A 9 -5.82 -6.23 -10.73
C PHE A 9 -7.00 -7.11 -10.28
N GLU A 10 -7.89 -7.50 -11.20
CA GLU A 10 -9.02 -8.40 -10.93
C GLU A 10 -8.56 -9.79 -10.45
N GLU A 11 -7.49 -10.32 -11.07
CA GLU A 11 -6.84 -11.57 -10.64
C GLU A 11 -6.25 -11.43 -9.24
N LEU A 12 -5.62 -10.29 -8.93
CA LEU A 12 -5.05 -10.02 -7.61
C LEU A 12 -6.14 -9.84 -6.54
N LEU A 13 -7.26 -9.18 -6.84
CA LEU A 13 -8.40 -9.04 -5.93
C LEU A 13 -8.97 -10.40 -5.52
N THR A 14 -8.99 -11.35 -6.45
CA THR A 14 -9.52 -12.70 -6.25
C THR A 14 -8.52 -13.59 -5.53
N SER A 15 -7.32 -13.73 -6.09
CA SER A 15 -6.29 -14.66 -5.58
C SER A 15 -5.57 -14.15 -4.35
N ARG A 16 -5.47 -12.82 -4.18
CA ARG A 16 -4.74 -12.11 -3.13
C ARG A 16 -3.29 -12.58 -3.00
N ASN A 17 -2.75 -13.18 -4.06
CA ASN A 17 -1.47 -13.89 -4.06
C ASN A 17 -1.33 -14.89 -2.87
N GLY A 18 -2.42 -15.54 -2.48
CA GLY A 18 -2.46 -16.49 -1.36
C GLY A 18 -2.46 -15.85 0.04
N ILE A 19 -2.54 -14.51 0.14
CA ILE A 19 -2.60 -13.79 1.41
C ILE A 19 -4.05 -13.78 1.92
N GLU A 20 -4.23 -14.18 3.17
CA GLU A 20 -5.55 -14.16 3.80
C GLU A 20 -5.92 -12.72 4.17
N VAL A 21 -7.05 -12.23 3.66
CA VAL A 21 -7.65 -10.95 4.08
C VAL A 21 -9.12 -11.20 4.30
N ASP A 22 -9.68 -10.57 5.34
CA ASP A 22 -11.11 -10.70 5.63
C ASP A 22 -11.92 -10.14 4.45
N SER A 23 -11.58 -8.92 4.05
CA SER A 23 -12.30 -8.20 3.01
C SER A 23 -11.47 -7.05 2.41
N ILE A 24 -11.80 -6.67 1.18
CA ILE A 24 -11.23 -5.54 0.45
C ILE A 24 -12.39 -4.65 0.00
N HIS A 25 -12.36 -3.37 0.38
CA HIS A 25 -13.43 -2.43 0.13
C HIS A 25 -12.95 -1.22 -0.67
N PHE A 26 -13.74 -0.85 -1.68
CA PHE A 26 -13.56 0.39 -2.43
C PHE A 26 -14.47 1.46 -1.84
N VAL A 27 -13.88 2.52 -1.32
CA VAL A 27 -14.60 3.57 -0.58
C VAL A 27 -14.41 4.93 -1.21
N SER A 28 -15.37 5.83 -1.04
CA SER A 28 -15.21 7.23 -1.47
C SER A 28 -14.10 7.92 -0.68
N ASP A 29 -13.58 9.03 -1.22
CA ASP A 29 -12.60 9.86 -0.49
C ASP A 29 -13.12 10.33 0.86
N GLU A 30 -14.42 10.60 0.98
CA GLU A 30 -15.07 11.00 2.23
C GLU A 30 -14.91 9.93 3.31
N ILE A 31 -15.16 8.66 2.97
CA ILE A 31 -14.98 7.53 3.90
C ILE A 31 -13.50 7.24 4.13
N TYR A 32 -12.68 7.38 3.09
CA TYR A 32 -11.24 7.11 3.17
C TYR A 32 -10.52 8.01 4.20
N VAL A 33 -10.96 9.26 4.37
CA VAL A 33 -10.34 10.19 5.34
C VAL A 33 -10.87 10.07 6.77
N LYS A 34 -11.88 9.24 7.02
CA LYS A 34 -12.42 8.99 8.36
C LYS A 34 -11.47 8.19 9.25
N ASP A 35 -11.73 8.10 10.55
CA ASP A 35 -10.97 7.20 11.42
C ASP A 35 -11.28 5.71 11.15
N GLU A 36 -10.52 4.80 11.78
CA GLU A 36 -10.68 3.37 11.57
C GLU A 36 -12.05 2.85 12.01
N ARG A 37 -12.66 3.39 13.05
CA ARG A 37 -13.99 2.94 13.53
C ARG A 37 -15.09 3.34 12.58
N GLU A 38 -15.06 4.59 12.11
CA GLU A 38 -15.99 5.09 11.11
C GLU A 38 -15.89 4.30 9.79
N LYS A 39 -14.66 3.98 9.35
CA LYS A 39 -14.44 3.12 8.17
C LYS A 39 -15.05 1.73 8.33
N LEU A 40 -14.83 1.08 9.49
CA LEU A 40 -15.38 -0.25 9.78
C LEU A 40 -16.91 -0.23 9.86
N SER A 41 -17.49 0.79 10.49
CA SER A 41 -18.95 0.95 10.56
C SER A 41 -19.57 1.12 9.18
N TYR A 42 -18.93 1.86 8.27
CA TYR A 42 -19.44 2.05 6.90
C TYR A 42 -19.59 0.74 6.12
N ILE A 43 -18.74 -0.26 6.41
CA ILE A 43 -18.74 -1.56 5.73
C ILE A 43 -19.47 -2.67 6.52
N GLY A 44 -20.18 -2.34 7.60
CA GLY A 44 -20.93 -3.31 8.41
C GLY A 44 -20.06 -4.14 9.35
N LEU A 45 -18.88 -3.64 9.75
CA LEU A 45 -17.97 -4.26 10.70
C LEU A 45 -17.87 -3.48 12.02
N GLU A 46 -18.90 -2.73 12.40
CA GLU A 46 -18.93 -1.90 13.61
C GLU A 46 -18.71 -2.68 14.93
N SER A 47 -19.00 -3.99 14.93
CA SER A 47 -18.78 -4.85 16.10
C SER A 47 -17.32 -5.28 16.27
N TYR A 48 -16.46 -5.01 15.29
CA TYR A 48 -15.04 -5.39 15.32
C TYR A 48 -14.20 -4.30 15.99
N GLU A 49 -13.26 -4.73 16.83
CA GLU A 49 -12.35 -3.79 17.47
C GLU A 49 -11.13 -3.51 16.58
N PRO A 50 -10.85 -2.25 16.20
CA PRO A 50 -9.61 -1.91 15.50
C PRO A 50 -8.41 -2.04 16.44
N ILE A 51 -7.34 -2.67 15.96
CA ILE A 51 -6.06 -2.81 16.65
C ILE A 51 -5.15 -1.65 16.25
N TYR A 52 -4.78 -0.83 17.23
CA TYR A 52 -3.86 0.28 17.04
C TYR A 52 -2.43 -0.11 17.41
N PHE A 53 -1.49 0.16 16.52
CA PHE A 53 -0.08 -0.11 16.75
C PHE A 53 0.64 1.10 17.33
N SER A 54 1.41 0.87 18.39
CA SER A 54 2.35 1.86 18.88
C SER A 54 3.68 1.78 18.12
N ASN A 55 4.14 2.92 17.62
CA ASN A 55 5.46 3.02 17.00
C ASN A 55 6.48 3.51 18.07
N LYS A 56 7.52 2.72 18.30
CA LYS A 56 8.61 3.10 19.21
C LYS A 56 9.60 4.09 18.59
N GLU A 57 9.53 4.31 17.27
CA GLU A 57 10.40 5.23 16.54
C GLU A 57 9.82 6.66 16.57
N LEU A 58 10.52 7.57 17.26
CA LEU A 58 10.14 8.97 17.53
C LEU A 58 10.09 9.92 16.30
N GLN A 59 10.03 9.41 15.07
CA GLN A 59 10.21 10.22 13.85
C GLN A 59 9.04 10.14 12.86
N TYR A 60 7.86 9.67 13.28
CA TYR A 60 6.70 9.65 12.40
C TYR A 60 5.88 10.94 12.52
N PRO A 61 5.78 11.76 11.47
CA PRO A 61 4.94 12.94 11.49
C PRO A 61 3.45 12.56 11.43
N PRO A 62 2.57 13.21 12.21
CA PRO A 62 1.17 12.80 12.40
C PRO A 62 0.25 12.97 11.17
N LYS A 63 0.75 13.53 10.05
CA LYS A 63 -0.03 13.75 8.82
C LYS A 63 0.87 13.68 7.60
N MET A 64 1.20 12.50 7.08
CA MET A 64 1.83 12.44 5.76
C MET A 64 1.41 11.20 4.96
N GLY A 65 0.56 11.42 3.97
CA GLY A 65 0.73 10.72 2.70
C GLY A 65 2.06 11.16 2.07
N LEU A 66 2.80 10.22 1.51
CA LEU A 66 3.97 10.53 0.67
C LEU A 66 3.45 11.32 -0.55
N LYS A 67 3.76 12.63 -0.66
CA LYS A 67 3.25 13.50 -1.74
C LYS A 67 3.52 12.92 -3.13
N SER A 68 4.64 12.22 -3.32
CA SER A 68 5.02 11.54 -4.57
C SER A 68 4.21 10.28 -4.86
N LEU A 69 3.54 9.70 -3.84
CA LEU A 69 2.65 8.55 -3.93
C LEU A 69 1.20 8.94 -3.65
N SER A 70 0.87 10.23 -3.76
CA SER A 70 -0.45 10.74 -3.37
C SER A 70 -1.62 10.15 -4.15
N ASN A 71 -1.38 9.48 -5.29
CA ASN A 71 -2.39 8.74 -6.06
C ASN A 71 -2.37 7.22 -5.79
N MET A 72 -1.33 6.70 -5.12
CA MET A 72 -1.23 5.32 -4.65
C MET A 72 -1.58 5.29 -3.17
N ARG A 73 -2.88 5.25 -2.90
CA ARG A 73 -3.43 5.23 -1.54
C ARG A 73 -4.11 3.90 -1.26
N GLY A 74 -3.90 3.41 -0.05
CA GLY A 74 -4.60 2.29 0.55
C GLY A 74 -4.49 2.40 2.07
N ALA A 75 -5.33 1.64 2.77
CA ALA A 75 -5.22 1.49 4.21
C ALA A 75 -5.56 0.06 4.60
N THR A 76 -4.66 -0.56 5.35
CA THR A 76 -4.90 -1.85 6.00
C THR A 76 -5.25 -1.62 7.46
N ILE A 77 -6.44 -2.07 7.86
CA ILE A 77 -6.90 -2.03 9.26
C ILE A 77 -6.83 -3.45 9.82
N CYS A 78 -6.16 -3.58 10.96
CA CYS A 78 -6.14 -4.80 11.73
C CYS A 78 -7.34 -4.80 12.68
N ILE A 79 -8.15 -5.87 12.65
CA ILE A 79 -9.40 -5.98 13.41
C ILE A 79 -9.37 -7.21 14.30
N ARG A 80 -10.06 -7.14 15.44
CA ARG A 80 -10.25 -8.26 16.37
C ARG A 80 -11.74 -8.57 16.52
N ASN A 81 -12.07 -9.87 16.42
CA ASN A 81 -13.38 -10.41 16.82
C ASN A 81 -13.18 -11.81 17.40
N ASP A 82 -13.73 -12.09 18.58
CA ASP A 82 -13.67 -13.40 19.26
C ASP A 82 -12.27 -14.03 19.27
N SER A 83 -11.26 -13.26 19.66
CA SER A 83 -9.83 -13.64 19.68
C SER A 83 -9.17 -13.89 18.31
N LYS A 84 -9.90 -13.77 17.20
CA LYS A 84 -9.33 -13.84 15.85
C LYS A 84 -8.90 -12.45 15.40
N ILE A 85 -7.66 -12.34 14.95
CA ILE A 85 -7.12 -11.13 14.33
C ILE A 85 -7.23 -11.30 12.82
N LYS A 86 -7.81 -10.32 12.14
CA LYS A 86 -7.92 -10.29 10.68
C LYS A 86 -7.51 -8.93 10.14
N GLN A 87 -7.34 -8.84 8.82
CA GLN A 87 -6.99 -7.60 8.13
C GLN A 87 -8.05 -7.26 7.10
N VAL A 88 -8.44 -5.98 7.07
CA VAL A 88 -9.36 -5.39 6.10
C VAL A 88 -8.61 -4.34 5.31
N ILE A 89 -8.72 -4.37 3.99
CA ILE A 89 -8.07 -3.40 3.11
C ILE A 89 -9.12 -2.41 2.58
N PHE A 90 -8.79 -1.13 2.63
CA PHE A 90 -9.56 -0.05 2.05
C PHE A 90 -8.77 0.60 0.91
N LEU A 91 -9.39 0.70 -0.26
CA LEU A 91 -8.85 1.39 -1.43
C LEU A 91 -9.79 2.53 -1.82
N PRO A 92 -9.29 3.68 -2.29
CA PRO A 92 -10.13 4.69 -2.90
C PRO A 92 -10.84 4.12 -4.13
N LYS A 93 -12.15 4.37 -4.22
CA LYS A 93 -12.97 3.99 -5.38
C LYS A 93 -12.53 4.73 -6.63
N ASP A 94 -12.12 5.98 -6.48
CA ASP A 94 -11.68 6.85 -7.55
C ASP A 94 -10.26 7.34 -7.30
N VAL A 95 -9.52 7.56 -8.39
CA VAL A 95 -8.16 8.12 -8.33
C VAL A 95 -8.23 9.53 -8.89
N ALA A 96 -7.87 10.52 -8.06
CA ALA A 96 -7.83 11.91 -8.46
C ALA A 96 -6.66 12.14 -9.43
N ILE A 97 -6.91 11.98 -10.73
CA ILE A 97 -5.94 12.30 -11.78
C ILE A 97 -6.15 13.78 -12.16
N ILE A 98 -5.54 14.67 -11.38
CA ILE A 98 -5.70 16.12 -11.55
C ILE A 98 -4.92 16.60 -12.78
N GLY A 99 -5.55 17.41 -13.63
CA GLY A 99 -4.86 18.20 -14.66
C GLY A 99 -4.66 17.50 -16.00
N THR A 100 -5.33 16.37 -16.25
CA THR A 100 -5.21 15.65 -17.53
C THR A 100 -6.57 15.46 -18.19
N ASN A 101 -6.74 15.98 -19.41
CA ASN A 101 -7.86 15.63 -20.28
C ASN A 101 -7.60 14.26 -20.92
N LEU A 102 -7.62 13.20 -20.13
CA LEU A 102 -7.49 11.83 -20.64
C LEU A 102 -8.81 11.36 -21.25
N HIS A 103 -8.72 10.58 -22.33
CA HIS A 103 -9.84 9.78 -22.80
C HIS A 103 -10.24 8.74 -21.74
N ALA A 104 -11.53 8.37 -21.72
CA ALA A 104 -12.09 7.47 -20.71
C ALA A 104 -11.32 6.14 -20.59
N ASP A 105 -10.93 5.53 -21.72
CA ASP A 105 -10.19 4.27 -21.71
C ASP A 105 -8.79 4.41 -21.07
N SER A 106 -8.09 5.51 -21.35
CA SER A 106 -6.79 5.80 -20.74
C SER A 106 -6.91 6.12 -19.24
N TYR A 107 -8.03 6.72 -18.83
CA TYR A 107 -8.32 6.95 -17.41
C TYR A 107 -8.52 5.62 -16.66
N GLU A 108 -9.33 4.71 -17.20
CA GLU A 108 -9.60 3.40 -16.58
C GLU A 108 -8.36 2.51 -16.50
N GLU A 109 -7.50 2.54 -17.52
CA GLU A 109 -6.22 1.84 -17.50
C GLU A 109 -5.31 2.39 -16.39
N LEU A 110 -5.18 3.73 -16.32
CA LEU A 110 -4.34 4.38 -15.31
C LEU A 110 -4.89 4.19 -13.89
N LYS A 111 -6.22 4.23 -13.73
CA LYS A 111 -6.91 3.90 -12.47
C LYS A 111 -6.60 2.48 -12.03
N SER A 112 -6.73 1.50 -12.92
CA SER A 112 -6.41 0.10 -12.64
C SER A 112 -4.94 -0.08 -12.23
N LEU A 113 -4.04 0.65 -12.88
CA LEU A 113 -2.62 0.64 -12.56
C LEU A 113 -2.34 1.20 -11.16
N PHE A 114 -2.95 2.34 -10.79
CA PHE A 114 -2.80 2.89 -9.43
C PHE A 114 -3.41 1.97 -8.37
N GLN A 115 -4.59 1.42 -8.61
CA GLN A 115 -5.25 0.49 -7.69
C GLN A 115 -4.45 -0.81 -7.52
N LEU A 116 -3.82 -1.31 -8.58
CA LEU A 116 -2.91 -2.46 -8.51
C LEU A 116 -1.73 -2.17 -7.60
N CYS A 117 -1.06 -1.03 -7.76
CA CYS A 117 0.06 -0.63 -6.90
C CYS A 117 -0.37 -0.47 -5.44
N SER A 118 -1.51 0.18 -5.19
CA SER A 118 -2.06 0.33 -3.84
C SER A 118 -2.38 -1.02 -3.22
N LEU A 119 -3.11 -1.89 -3.92
CA LEU A 119 -3.49 -3.19 -3.39
C LEU A 119 -2.26 -4.05 -3.07
N LEU A 120 -1.25 -4.06 -3.93
CA LEU A 120 -0.01 -4.79 -3.65
C LEU A 120 0.71 -4.26 -2.42
N HIS A 121 0.74 -2.94 -2.23
CA HIS A 121 1.34 -2.34 -1.04
C HIS A 121 0.59 -2.78 0.23
N GLU A 122 -0.74 -2.70 0.23
CA GLU A 122 -1.57 -3.14 1.36
C GLU A 122 -1.44 -4.65 1.63
N LEU A 123 -1.42 -5.48 0.60
CA LEU A 123 -1.16 -6.91 0.74
C LEU A 123 0.23 -7.18 1.32
N GLY A 124 1.23 -6.36 0.98
CA GLY A 124 2.55 -6.40 1.60
C GLY A 124 2.49 -6.14 3.12
N HIS A 125 1.67 -5.21 3.58
CA HIS A 125 1.44 -5.02 5.02
C HIS A 125 0.74 -6.22 5.67
N VAL A 126 -0.25 -6.81 5.00
CA VAL A 126 -0.95 -7.99 5.53
C VAL A 126 0.01 -9.18 5.64
N GLU A 127 0.85 -9.42 4.63
CA GLU A 127 1.85 -10.48 4.67
C GLU A 127 2.86 -10.26 5.80
N ASP A 128 3.32 -9.01 5.98
CA ASP A 128 4.22 -8.62 7.08
C ASP A 128 3.60 -8.92 8.45
N MET A 129 2.31 -8.59 8.63
CA MET A 129 1.56 -8.91 9.85
C MET A 129 1.41 -10.42 10.08
N GLN A 130 1.02 -11.18 9.06
CA GLN A 130 0.82 -12.63 9.15
C GLN A 130 2.12 -13.37 9.47
N LYS A 131 3.24 -12.89 8.93
CA LYS A 131 4.57 -13.44 9.19
C LYS A 131 5.24 -12.84 10.43
N SER A 132 4.60 -11.86 11.09
CA SER A 132 5.12 -11.16 12.27
C SER A 132 6.55 -10.62 12.08
N ILE A 133 6.84 -10.01 10.92
CA ILE A 133 8.21 -9.56 10.60
C ILE A 133 8.48 -8.20 11.28
N ASN A 134 7.62 -7.22 11.05
CA ASN A 134 7.74 -5.86 11.60
C ASN A 134 6.58 -5.48 12.54
N PHE A 135 5.59 -6.35 12.69
CA PHE A 135 4.44 -6.16 13.56
C PHE A 135 4.46 -7.14 14.73
N SER A 136 4.02 -6.68 15.90
CA SER A 136 3.77 -7.53 17.07
C SER A 136 2.35 -7.28 17.56
N LEU A 137 1.55 -8.36 17.66
CA LEU A 137 0.10 -8.33 17.92
C LEU A 137 -0.28 -8.70 19.37
N GLY A 138 0.67 -8.65 20.31
CA GLY A 138 0.41 -8.93 21.74
C GLY A 138 -0.46 -7.87 22.43
N ASP A 139 -0.54 -7.93 23.77
CA ASP A 139 -1.37 -7.01 24.59
C ASP A 139 -1.11 -5.53 24.31
N LYS A 140 0.11 -5.20 23.92
CA LYS A 140 0.52 -3.87 23.46
C LYS A 140 1.02 -3.99 22.02
N PRO A 141 0.15 -3.82 21.02
CA PRO A 141 0.56 -3.95 19.63
C PRO A 141 1.64 -2.91 19.29
N THR A 142 2.68 -3.36 18.59
CA THR A 142 3.80 -2.49 18.17
C THR A 142 4.15 -2.71 16.71
N ILE A 143 4.72 -1.67 16.09
CA ILE A 143 5.19 -1.72 14.70
C ILE A 143 6.57 -1.08 14.57
N GLN A 144 7.45 -1.70 13.77
CA GLN A 144 8.67 -1.07 13.23
C GLN A 144 8.31 -0.37 11.92
N LEU A 145 7.67 0.79 12.04
CA LEU A 145 6.94 1.44 10.94
C LEU A 145 7.79 1.64 9.69
N LEU A 146 9.02 2.15 9.83
CA LEU A 146 9.90 2.36 8.69
C LEU A 146 10.19 1.07 7.92
N LYS A 147 10.37 -0.04 8.62
CA LYS A 147 10.65 -1.35 8.01
C LYS A 147 9.39 -1.97 7.41
N ALA A 148 8.23 -1.79 8.04
CA ALA A 148 6.96 -2.25 7.51
C ALA A 148 6.62 -1.56 6.17
N GLU A 149 6.80 -0.25 6.08
CA GLU A 149 6.64 0.52 4.83
C GLU A 149 7.64 0.05 3.75
N ALA A 150 8.89 -0.18 4.13
CA ALA A 150 9.91 -0.66 3.21
C ALA A 150 9.59 -2.08 2.71
N TYR A 151 9.04 -2.94 3.57
CA TYR A 151 8.60 -4.29 3.23
C TYR A 151 7.45 -4.24 2.22
N ALA A 152 6.40 -3.47 2.51
CA ALA A 152 5.23 -3.34 1.63
C ALA A 152 5.60 -2.82 0.22
N HIS A 153 6.46 -1.81 0.13
CA HIS A 153 6.96 -1.33 -1.16
C HIS A 153 7.84 -2.36 -1.88
N ALA A 154 8.69 -3.09 -1.15
CA ALA A 154 9.51 -4.14 -1.73
C ALA A 154 8.66 -5.30 -2.27
N TYR A 155 7.64 -5.71 -1.52
CA TYR A 155 6.64 -6.69 -1.94
C TYR A 155 6.01 -6.28 -3.27
N ALA A 156 5.46 -5.07 -3.35
CA ALA A 156 4.81 -4.57 -4.56
C ALA A 156 5.76 -4.54 -5.76
N LEU A 157 6.99 -4.03 -5.60
CA LEU A 157 7.98 -4.01 -6.67
C LEU A 157 8.36 -5.41 -7.18
N ASN A 158 8.54 -6.37 -6.26
CA ASN A 158 8.89 -7.74 -6.61
C ASN A 158 7.76 -8.42 -7.38
N PHE A 159 6.51 -8.27 -6.91
CA PHE A 159 5.34 -8.80 -7.60
C PHE A 159 5.22 -8.22 -9.01
N LEU A 160 5.26 -6.89 -9.15
CA LEU A 160 5.14 -6.22 -10.45
C LEU A 160 6.25 -6.66 -11.42
N ASN A 161 7.47 -6.89 -10.90
CA ASN A 161 8.56 -7.42 -11.70
C ASN A 161 8.30 -8.85 -12.17
N GLN A 162 7.81 -9.74 -11.30
CA GLN A 162 7.50 -11.13 -11.63
C GLN A 162 6.34 -11.23 -12.63
N ALA A 163 5.32 -10.39 -12.48
CA ALA A 163 4.17 -10.33 -13.38
C ALA A 163 4.46 -9.65 -14.73
N GLY A 164 5.67 -9.12 -14.95
CA GLY A 164 6.01 -8.37 -16.17
C GLY A 164 5.30 -7.02 -16.30
N ALA A 165 4.71 -6.50 -15.21
CA ALA A 165 3.96 -5.26 -15.11
C ALA A 165 4.90 -4.03 -15.11
N THR A 166 5.63 -3.85 -16.21
CA THR A 166 6.79 -2.94 -16.29
C THR A 166 6.44 -1.47 -16.05
N ILE A 167 5.32 -0.97 -16.60
CA ILE A 167 4.94 0.45 -16.44
C ILE A 167 4.60 0.73 -14.96
N ALA A 168 3.78 -0.12 -14.35
CA ALA A 168 3.44 -0.01 -12.92
C ALA A 168 4.69 -0.08 -12.04
N ARG A 169 5.60 -1.03 -12.30
CA ARG A 169 6.87 -1.17 -11.57
C ARG A 169 7.74 0.08 -11.69
N ASN A 170 7.93 0.58 -12.91
CA ASN A 170 8.80 1.73 -13.17
C ASN A 170 8.21 3.00 -12.56
N MET A 171 6.88 3.18 -12.65
CA MET A 171 6.17 4.28 -12.00
C MET A 171 6.35 4.26 -10.48
N LEU A 172 6.16 3.09 -9.84
CA LEU A 172 6.38 2.94 -8.40
C LEU A 172 7.85 3.19 -8.04
N ALA A 173 8.79 2.66 -8.82
CA ALA A 173 10.22 2.87 -8.60
C ALA A 173 10.63 4.35 -8.72
N ASP A 174 10.09 5.10 -9.70
CA ASP A 174 10.32 6.54 -9.83
C ASP A 174 9.77 7.32 -8.64
N ALA A 175 8.53 7.03 -8.21
CA ALA A 175 7.93 7.67 -7.05
C ALA A 175 8.72 7.43 -5.75
N LEU A 176 9.28 6.23 -5.59
CA LEU A 176 10.14 5.87 -4.47
C LEU A 176 11.54 6.50 -4.58
N TYR A 177 12.09 6.62 -5.78
CA TYR A 177 13.40 7.27 -5.96
C TYR A 177 13.38 8.76 -5.57
N LYS A 178 12.27 9.44 -5.83
CA LYS A 178 12.07 10.85 -5.43
C LYS A 178 12.14 11.05 -3.91
N LEU A 179 11.92 10.01 -3.10
CA LEU A 179 12.10 10.07 -1.64
C LEU A 179 13.54 10.39 -1.23
N ASN A 180 14.53 9.98 -2.04
CA ASN A 180 15.94 10.33 -1.80
C ASN A 180 16.22 11.83 -1.93
N GLN A 181 15.36 12.56 -2.64
CA GLN A 181 15.45 14.02 -2.82
C GLN A 181 14.62 14.78 -1.78
N SER A 182 13.84 14.10 -0.95
CA SER A 182 13.00 14.72 0.08
C SER A 182 13.85 15.35 1.18
N ASN A 183 13.38 16.46 1.75
CA ASN A 183 14.01 17.06 2.93
C ASN A 183 13.65 16.33 4.24
N ARG A 184 12.72 15.36 4.19
CA ARG A 184 12.22 14.64 5.36
C ARG A 184 13.13 13.46 5.67
N LYS A 185 13.58 13.34 6.92
CA LYS A 185 14.45 12.25 7.38
C LYS A 185 13.80 10.88 7.20
N PHE A 186 12.49 10.78 7.49
CA PHE A 186 11.71 9.56 7.28
C PHE A 186 11.80 9.06 5.83
N ASP A 187 11.49 9.92 4.85
CA ASP A 187 11.52 9.56 3.42
C ASP A 187 12.89 9.06 2.96
N LYS A 188 13.97 9.74 3.38
CA LYS A 188 15.34 9.32 3.07
C LYS A 188 15.65 7.95 3.66
N ASN A 189 15.26 7.74 4.92
CA ASN A 189 15.45 6.46 5.59
C ASN A 189 14.62 5.35 4.92
N LEU A 190 13.40 5.66 4.49
CA LEU A 190 12.52 4.71 3.80
C LEU A 190 13.15 4.29 2.47
N TYR A 191 13.61 5.26 1.68
CA TYR A 191 14.35 4.99 0.45
C TYR A 191 15.59 4.12 0.69
N GLN A 192 16.34 4.37 1.76
CA GLN A 192 17.51 3.56 2.12
C GLN A 192 17.10 2.12 2.45
N GLN A 193 16.07 1.92 3.27
CA GLN A 193 15.57 0.58 3.62
C GLN A 193 15.07 -0.18 2.39
N ILE A 194 14.28 0.45 1.52
CA ILE A 194 13.83 -0.17 0.27
C ILE A 194 15.02 -0.52 -0.64
N SER A 195 16.03 0.37 -0.69
CA SER A 195 17.25 0.13 -1.47
C SER A 195 18.08 -1.05 -0.96
N VAL A 196 18.03 -1.35 0.34
CA VAL A 196 18.66 -2.56 0.91
C VAL A 196 17.87 -3.80 0.49
N SER A 197 16.54 -3.78 0.59
CA SER A 197 15.68 -4.92 0.28
C SER A 197 15.66 -5.29 -1.21
N ILE A 198 15.56 -4.29 -2.10
CA ILE A 198 15.45 -4.50 -3.55
C ILE A 198 16.81 -4.44 -4.26
N GLY A 199 17.77 -3.71 -3.70
CA GLY A 199 19.02 -3.35 -4.32
C GLY A 199 18.94 -2.00 -5.04
N LYS A 200 19.74 -1.04 -4.56
CA LYS A 200 19.84 0.34 -5.10
C LYS A 200 20.02 0.40 -6.62
N GLY A 201 20.83 -0.52 -7.18
CA GLY A 201 21.06 -0.61 -8.63
C GLY A 201 19.80 -0.98 -9.41
N ARG A 202 18.96 -1.87 -8.88
CA ARG A 202 17.69 -2.29 -9.51
C ARG A 202 16.67 -1.16 -9.50
N LEU A 203 16.47 -0.50 -8.36
CA LEU A 203 15.59 0.68 -8.27
C LEU A 203 15.99 1.77 -9.29
N LYS A 204 17.29 2.09 -9.36
CA LYS A 204 17.82 3.08 -10.32
C LYS A 204 17.63 2.65 -11.78
N LYS A 205 17.68 1.34 -12.07
CA LYS A 205 17.42 0.81 -13.42
C LYS A 205 15.93 0.93 -13.77
N TRP A 206 15.04 0.55 -12.85
CA TRP A 206 13.60 0.56 -13.10
C TRP A 206 13.02 1.97 -13.23
N MET A 207 13.50 2.96 -12.46
CA MET A 207 13.01 4.34 -12.59
C MET A 207 13.36 5.01 -13.94
N LYS A 208 14.37 4.50 -14.67
CA LYS A 208 14.89 5.10 -15.92
C LYS A 208 14.34 4.42 -17.17
N ALA A 209 13.58 3.34 -16.99
CA ALA A 209 13.17 2.42 -18.04
C ALA A 209 11.74 2.69 -18.51
#